data_AF-A0A3M0HNC7-F1
#
_entry.id   AF-A0A3M0HNC7-F1
#
_cell.length_a   1.000
_cell.length_b   1.000
_cell.length_c   1.000
_cell.angle_alpha   90.00
_cell.angle_beta   90.00
_cell.angle_gamma   90.00
#
_symmetry.space_group_name_H-M   'P 1'
#
loop_
_entity.id
_entity.type
_entity.pdbx_description
1 polymer ?
#
loop_
_entity_poly.entity_id
_entity_poly.type
_entity_poly.pdbx_seq_one_letter_code
_entity_poly.pdbx_strand_id
1 'polypeptide(L)'
;MARWTPGGCVWCGSTDSVEDFRNEPRCGLCREKEAVIDEAKHFIGMYGLRPLGGTLASEDEEEREYRVTARDAREVLNRIRLEKLPDPAAVRKALRPRAAAAGNAPASTTSGTPAKAPTKKSQAGVTGIDAIELQSRVQKLLGQLTSVDEQISALDGVQGLPARARMKDLERQRTTVLSTLAALEKARRRTN
;
A
#
# COMPACT_ATOMS: atom_id res chain seq x y z
N MET A 1 -24.02 -20.28 -0.87
CA MET A 1 -22.69 -19.89 -0.33
C MET A 1 -22.19 -18.70 -1.12
N ALA A 2 -21.82 -17.60 -0.44
CA ALA A 2 -21.24 -16.45 -1.11
C ALA A 2 -19.90 -16.85 -1.73
N ARG A 3 -19.64 -16.42 -2.98
CA ARG A 3 -18.39 -16.67 -3.69
C ARG A 3 -17.77 -15.33 -4.02
N TRP A 4 -16.46 -15.22 -3.88
CA TRP A 4 -15.73 -14.04 -4.31
C TRP A 4 -15.85 -13.82 -5.82
N THR A 5 -16.04 -12.56 -6.22
CA THR A 5 -16.04 -12.10 -7.62
C THR A 5 -14.93 -11.05 -7.83
N PRO A 6 -14.38 -10.94 -9.05
CA PRO A 6 -13.43 -9.87 -9.38
C PRO A 6 -14.00 -8.48 -9.03
N GLY A 7 -13.23 -7.68 -8.28
CA GLY A 7 -13.66 -6.36 -7.79
C GLY A 7 -14.41 -6.40 -6.44
N GLY A 8 -14.73 -7.59 -5.91
CA GLY A 8 -15.30 -7.75 -4.57
C GLY A 8 -14.24 -7.82 -3.47
N CYS A 9 -14.64 -7.52 -2.23
CA CYS A 9 -13.85 -7.71 -1.02
C CYS A 9 -13.38 -9.16 -0.90
N VAL A 10 -12.07 -9.39 -0.76
CA VAL A 10 -11.53 -10.77 -0.75
C VAL A 10 -11.83 -11.53 0.55
N TRP A 11 -12.31 -10.84 1.59
CA TRP A 11 -12.67 -11.46 2.87
C TRP A 11 -14.11 -11.98 2.89
N CYS A 12 -15.07 -11.10 2.61
CA CYS A 12 -16.51 -11.41 2.72
C CYS A 12 -17.23 -11.53 1.36
N GLY A 13 -16.58 -11.16 0.26
CA GLY A 13 -17.15 -11.20 -1.09
C GLY A 13 -18.11 -10.06 -1.43
N SER A 14 -18.36 -9.10 -0.52
CA SER A 14 -19.18 -7.92 -0.82
C SER A 14 -18.57 -7.06 -1.92
N THR A 15 -19.41 -6.50 -2.78
CA THR A 15 -19.04 -5.53 -3.82
C THR A 15 -19.26 -4.08 -3.39
N ASP A 16 -19.75 -3.88 -2.16
CA ASP A 16 -20.13 -2.56 -1.67
C ASP A 16 -18.94 -1.87 -1.01
N SER A 17 -18.70 -0.61 -1.39
CA SER A 17 -17.64 0.23 -0.81
C SER A 17 -16.28 -0.47 -0.74
N VAL A 18 -15.91 -1.15 -1.83
CA VAL A 18 -14.62 -1.87 -1.95
C VAL A 18 -13.54 -0.90 -2.38
N GLU A 19 -12.49 -0.80 -1.57
CA GLU A 19 -11.29 -0.05 -1.86
C GLU A 19 -10.08 -0.98 -1.88
N ASP A 20 -9.11 -0.67 -2.75
CA ASP A 20 -7.87 -1.42 -2.85
C ASP A 20 -6.82 -0.83 -1.89
N PHE A 21 -6.40 -1.61 -0.90
CA PHE A 21 -5.28 -1.24 -0.02
C PHE A 21 -4.17 -2.29 -0.11
N ARG A 22 -2.92 -1.86 -0.35
CA ARG A 22 -1.77 -2.75 -0.55
C ARG A 22 -2.00 -3.86 -1.60
N ASN A 23 -2.81 -3.58 -2.62
CA ASN A 23 -3.25 -4.53 -3.66
C ASN A 23 -4.16 -5.65 -3.15
N GLU A 24 -4.92 -5.41 -2.08
CA GLU A 24 -5.95 -6.31 -1.59
C GLU A 24 -7.30 -5.58 -1.49
N PRO A 25 -8.33 -6.00 -2.26
CA PRO A 25 -9.64 -5.38 -2.20
C PRO A 25 -10.33 -5.71 -0.89
N ARG A 26 -10.72 -4.68 -0.14
CA ARG A 26 -11.46 -4.78 1.13
C ARG A 26 -12.66 -3.82 1.09
N CYS A 27 -13.81 -4.28 1.59
CA CYS A 27 -14.93 -3.38 1.84
C CYS A 27 -14.70 -2.60 3.14
N GLY A 28 -15.38 -1.45 3.28
CA GLY A 28 -15.28 -0.59 4.46
C GLY A 28 -15.47 -1.32 5.79
N LEU A 29 -16.45 -2.22 5.89
CA LEU A 29 -16.71 -3.01 7.10
C LEU A 29 -15.53 -3.92 7.48
N CYS A 30 -15.00 -4.68 6.52
CA CYS A 30 -13.86 -5.56 6.79
C CYS A 30 -12.63 -4.75 7.18
N ARG A 31 -12.41 -3.63 6.49
CA ARG A 31 -11.29 -2.71 6.77
C ARG A 31 -11.39 -2.12 8.18
N GLU A 32 -12.57 -1.69 8.60
CA GLU A 32 -12.79 -1.14 9.94
C GLU A 32 -12.48 -2.18 11.02
N LYS A 33 -12.97 -3.42 10.88
CA LYS A 33 -12.70 -4.47 11.88
C LYS A 33 -11.23 -4.91 11.88
N GLU A 34 -10.58 -4.96 10.72
CA GLU A 34 -9.13 -5.20 10.63
C GLU A 34 -8.33 -4.08 11.32
N ALA A 35 -8.72 -2.82 11.12
CA ALA A 35 -8.08 -1.68 11.76
C ALA A 35 -8.19 -1.73 13.30
N VAL A 36 -9.38 -2.04 13.84
CA VAL A 36 -9.57 -2.23 15.28
C VAL A 36 -8.66 -3.33 15.84
N ILE A 37 -8.51 -4.45 15.11
CA ILE A 37 -7.64 -5.54 15.52
C ILE A 37 -6.17 -5.12 15.49
N ASP A 38 -5.75 -4.38 14.48
CA ASP A 38 -4.36 -3.95 14.32
C ASP A 38 -3.99 -2.86 15.33
N GLU A 39 -4.90 -1.95 15.65
CA GLU A 39 -4.77 -0.97 16.73
C GLU A 39 -4.60 -1.66 18.09
N ALA A 40 -5.45 -2.64 18.40
CA ALA A 40 -5.31 -3.44 19.61
C ALA A 40 -3.98 -4.22 19.66
N LYS A 41 -3.51 -4.78 18.54
CA LYS A 41 -2.19 -5.43 18.48
C LYS A 41 -1.07 -4.43 18.75
N HIS A 42 -1.19 -3.22 18.21
CA HIS A 42 -0.21 -2.17 18.41
C HIS A 42 -0.14 -1.77 19.89
N PHE A 43 -1.28 -1.53 20.53
CA PHE A 43 -1.36 -1.26 21.97
C PHE A 43 -0.69 -2.37 22.80
N ILE A 44 -1.11 -3.62 22.59
CA ILE A 44 -0.55 -4.78 23.31
C ILE A 44 0.97 -4.90 23.10
N GLY A 45 1.44 -4.69 21.87
CA GLY A 45 2.88 -4.74 21.55
C GLY A 45 3.68 -3.59 22.17
N MET A 46 3.12 -2.38 22.20
CA MET A 46 3.75 -1.19 22.79
C MET A 46 4.00 -1.36 24.28
N TYR A 47 3.07 -1.99 25.01
CA TYR A 47 3.18 -2.21 26.44
C TYR A 47 3.79 -3.58 26.82
N GLY A 48 4.25 -4.38 25.84
CA GLY A 48 4.82 -5.69 26.11
C GLY A 48 3.84 -6.68 26.75
N LEU A 49 2.54 -6.45 26.55
CA LEU A 49 1.46 -7.23 27.15
C LEU A 49 1.31 -8.59 26.46
N ARG A 50 0.56 -9.49 27.10
CA ARG A 50 0.25 -10.80 26.52
C ARG A 50 -0.47 -10.62 25.18
N PRO A 51 -0.07 -11.36 24.12
CA PRO A 51 -0.73 -11.32 22.82
C PRO A 51 -2.25 -11.52 22.90
N LEU A 52 -2.96 -10.87 21.98
CA LEU A 52 -4.39 -11.02 21.81
C LEU A 52 -4.77 -12.47 21.46
N GLY A 53 -5.95 -12.93 21.88
CA GLY A 53 -6.45 -14.28 21.60
C GLY A 53 -6.21 -15.30 22.71
N GLY A 54 -5.49 -14.91 23.77
CA GLY A 54 -5.50 -15.62 25.05
C GLY A 54 -6.74 -15.25 25.89
N THR A 55 -6.51 -14.87 27.14
CA THR A 55 -7.55 -14.44 28.08
C THR A 55 -8.00 -13.00 27.83
N LEU A 56 -9.26 -12.69 28.17
CA LEU A 56 -9.77 -11.32 28.31
C LEU A 56 -9.49 -10.73 29.70
N ALA A 57 -9.00 -11.56 30.63
CA ALA A 57 -8.63 -11.12 31.96
C ALA A 57 -7.46 -10.12 31.89
N SER A 58 -7.70 -8.93 32.44
CA SER A 58 -6.78 -7.82 32.61
C SER A 58 -7.15 -7.11 33.91
N GLU A 59 -6.17 -6.62 34.65
CA GLU A 59 -6.38 -5.78 35.84
C GLU A 59 -6.49 -4.29 35.47
N ASP A 60 -6.07 -3.94 34.26
CA ASP A 60 -6.19 -2.60 33.67
C ASP A 60 -7.40 -2.52 32.72
N GLU A 61 -8.25 -1.49 32.90
CA GLU A 61 -9.48 -1.33 32.11
C GLU A 61 -9.20 -0.95 30.66
N GLU A 62 -8.18 -0.12 30.40
CA GLU A 62 -7.82 0.26 29.02
C GLU A 62 -7.36 -0.98 28.22
N GLU A 63 -6.49 -1.81 28.80
CA GLU A 63 -6.12 -3.11 28.22
C GLU A 63 -7.36 -3.99 27.98
N ARG A 64 -8.29 -4.03 28.93
CA ARG A 64 -9.51 -4.84 28.82
C ARG A 64 -10.36 -4.39 27.64
N GLU A 65 -10.50 -3.09 27.42
CA GLU A 65 -11.22 -2.53 26.27
C GLU A 65 -10.59 -2.97 24.94
N TYR A 66 -9.27 -2.87 24.79
CA TYR A 66 -8.57 -3.35 23.58
C TYR A 66 -8.74 -4.86 23.35
N ARG A 67 -8.75 -5.67 24.42
CA ARG A 67 -8.97 -7.12 24.33
C ARG A 67 -10.39 -7.45 23.85
N VAL A 68 -11.40 -6.79 24.41
CA VAL A 68 -12.82 -7.01 24.09
C VAL A 68 -13.13 -6.52 22.67
N THR A 69 -12.73 -5.31 22.32
CA THR A 69 -12.97 -4.73 20.98
C THR A 69 -12.31 -5.57 19.89
N ALA A 70 -11.09 -6.05 20.10
CA ALA A 70 -10.42 -6.94 19.16
C ALA A 70 -11.11 -8.32 19.04
N ARG A 71 -11.67 -8.86 20.13
CA ARG A 71 -12.46 -10.10 20.08
C ARG A 71 -13.72 -9.90 19.24
N ASP A 72 -14.46 -8.83 19.50
CA ASP A 72 -15.73 -8.56 18.84
C ASP A 72 -15.52 -8.30 17.34
N ALA A 73 -14.46 -7.55 17.00
CA ALA A 73 -14.05 -7.36 15.61
C ALA A 73 -13.71 -8.69 14.91
N ARG A 74 -13.00 -9.61 15.58
CA ARG A 74 -12.71 -10.95 15.04
C ARG A 74 -13.97 -11.78 14.87
N GLU A 75 -14.90 -11.71 15.80
CA GLU A 75 -16.16 -12.43 15.71
C GLU A 75 -16.96 -11.97 14.48
N VAL A 76 -17.06 -10.65 14.27
CA VAL A 76 -17.70 -10.08 13.08
C VAL A 76 -17.01 -10.56 11.81
N LEU A 77 -15.68 -10.46 11.73
CA LEU A 77 -14.92 -10.92 10.56
C LEU A 77 -15.11 -12.41 10.30
N ASN A 78 -15.09 -13.26 11.34
CA ASN A 78 -15.29 -14.70 11.19
C ASN A 78 -16.71 -15.04 10.72
N ARG A 79 -17.72 -14.31 11.19
CA ARG A 79 -19.11 -14.50 10.80
C ARG A 79 -19.36 -14.20 9.32
N ILE A 80 -18.71 -13.17 8.78
CA ILE A 80 -18.89 -12.74 7.39
C ILE A 80 -17.84 -13.35 6.44
N ARG A 81 -16.92 -14.17 6.96
CA ARG A 81 -15.82 -14.74 6.19
C ARG A 81 -16.35 -15.67 5.11
N LEU A 82 -15.81 -15.53 3.90
CA LEU A 82 -16.03 -16.50 2.83
C LEU A 82 -15.57 -17.89 3.26
N GLU A 83 -16.39 -18.90 3.00
CA GLU A 83 -16.06 -20.31 3.28
C GLU A 83 -14.78 -20.74 2.57
N LYS A 84 -14.59 -20.28 1.33
CA LYS A 84 -13.36 -20.44 0.57
C LYS A 84 -12.84 -19.07 0.13
N LEU A 85 -11.68 -18.69 0.66
CA LEU A 85 -11.00 -17.46 0.24
C LEU A 85 -10.52 -17.59 -1.22
N PRO A 86 -10.51 -16.48 -1.98
CA PRO A 86 -9.99 -16.46 -3.34
C PRO A 86 -8.48 -16.70 -3.36
N ASP A 87 -7.99 -17.33 -4.43
CA ASP A 87 -6.55 -17.49 -4.67
C ASP A 87 -5.89 -16.11 -4.88
N PRO A 88 -4.80 -15.78 -4.17
CA PRO A 88 -4.02 -14.55 -4.38
C PRO A 88 -3.60 -14.32 -5.84
N ALA A 89 -3.38 -15.37 -6.64
CA ALA A 89 -3.11 -15.21 -8.07
C ALA A 89 -4.34 -14.71 -8.85
N ALA A 90 -5.54 -15.18 -8.50
CA ALA A 90 -6.79 -14.74 -9.10
C ALA A 90 -7.11 -13.28 -8.73
N VAL A 91 -6.88 -12.89 -7.47
CA VAL A 91 -7.01 -11.50 -7.01
C VAL A 91 -6.05 -10.59 -7.78
N ARG A 92 -4.76 -10.93 -7.86
CA ARG A 92 -3.77 -10.17 -8.63
C ARG A 92 -4.11 -10.06 -10.11
N LYS A 93 -4.69 -11.11 -10.71
CA LYS A 93 -5.14 -11.08 -12.12
C LYS A 93 -6.32 -10.13 -12.31
N ALA A 94 -7.25 -10.09 -11.35
CA ALA A 94 -8.41 -9.20 -11.37
C ALA A 94 -8.03 -7.72 -11.20
N LEU A 95 -7.00 -7.42 -10.41
CA LEU A 95 -6.49 -6.06 -10.17
C LEU A 95 -5.65 -5.49 -11.31
N ARG A 96 -5.25 -6.31 -12.30
CA ARG A 96 -4.48 -5.80 -13.44
C ARG A 96 -5.36 -4.84 -14.23
N PRO A 97 -4.88 -3.61 -14.53
CA PRO A 97 -5.61 -2.71 -15.40
C PRO A 97 -5.81 -3.42 -16.74
N ARG A 98 -7.06 -3.75 -17.07
CA ARG A 98 -7.44 -4.14 -18.42
C ARG A 98 -7.15 -2.93 -19.30
N ALA A 99 -6.07 -2.99 -20.09
CA ALA A 99 -5.91 -2.08 -21.22
C ALA A 99 -7.24 -2.13 -21.99
N ALA A 100 -7.85 -0.97 -22.17
CA ALA A 100 -9.16 -0.82 -22.79
C ALA A 100 -9.25 -1.74 -24.01
N ALA A 101 -10.13 -2.74 -23.95
CA ALA A 101 -10.64 -3.40 -25.14
C ALA A 101 -11.49 -2.35 -25.87
N ALA A 102 -10.80 -1.45 -26.58
CA ALA A 102 -11.41 -0.65 -27.61
C ALA A 102 -11.84 -1.61 -28.73
N GLY A 103 -13.13 -1.59 -29.04
CA GLY A 103 -13.67 -2.12 -30.29
C GLY A 103 -14.07 -3.59 -30.27
N ASN A 104 -15.27 -3.89 -29.76
CA ASN A 104 -16.05 -4.97 -30.36
C ASN A 104 -16.68 -4.43 -31.66
N ALA A 105 -15.92 -4.45 -32.74
CA ALA A 105 -16.41 -4.41 -34.11
C ALA A 105 -15.77 -5.58 -34.86
N PRO A 106 -16.52 -6.41 -35.62
CA PRO A 106 -15.97 -7.60 -36.23
C PRO A 106 -15.30 -7.24 -37.55
N ALA A 107 -14.03 -7.57 -37.72
CA ALA A 107 -13.44 -7.72 -39.06
C ALA A 107 -12.13 -8.53 -39.01
N SER A 108 -12.22 -9.70 -39.62
CA SER A 108 -11.28 -10.28 -40.59
C SER A 108 -9.77 -10.20 -40.32
N THR A 109 -9.20 -11.41 -40.18
CA THR A 109 -7.90 -11.87 -40.71
C THR A 109 -7.03 -10.81 -41.41
N THR A 110 -5.84 -10.57 -40.87
CA THR A 110 -4.60 -10.59 -41.66
C THR A 110 -3.39 -10.68 -40.74
N SER A 111 -2.51 -11.60 -41.11
CA SER A 111 -1.20 -11.87 -40.54
C SER A 111 -0.30 -10.63 -40.64
N GLY A 112 0.36 -10.27 -39.54
CA GLY A 112 1.32 -9.19 -39.54
C GLY A 112 2.06 -9.12 -38.21
N THR A 113 3.23 -9.76 -38.14
CA THR A 113 4.22 -9.58 -37.08
C THR A 113 4.67 -8.11 -37.06
N PRO A 114 4.79 -7.46 -35.88
CA PRO A 114 5.72 -6.34 -35.78
C PRO A 114 6.74 -6.53 -34.66
N ALA A 115 7.96 -6.19 -35.03
CA ALA A 115 9.16 -6.20 -34.22
C ALA A 115 9.06 -5.28 -32.99
N LYS A 116 9.79 -5.68 -31.94
CA LYS A 116 10.09 -4.90 -30.73
C LYS A 116 10.63 -3.51 -31.09
N ALA A 117 9.95 -2.47 -30.62
CA ALA A 117 10.54 -1.17 -30.31
C ALA A 117 10.08 -0.75 -28.89
N PRO A 118 10.98 -0.24 -28.01
CA PRO A 118 10.61 0.09 -26.65
C PRO A 118 9.91 1.45 -26.63
N THR A 119 8.58 1.44 -26.61
CA THR A 119 7.78 2.64 -26.36
C THR A 119 7.90 3.02 -24.88
N LYS A 120 8.54 4.17 -24.63
CA LYS A 120 8.52 4.87 -23.34
C LYS A 120 7.06 4.94 -22.86
N LYS A 121 6.79 4.36 -21.69
CA LYS A 121 5.52 4.55 -20.97
C LYS A 121 5.36 6.03 -20.65
N SER A 122 4.65 6.76 -21.51
CA SER A 122 3.99 7.99 -21.11
C SER A 122 2.90 7.58 -20.12
N GLN A 123 3.12 7.84 -18.83
CA GLN A 123 2.07 7.74 -17.82
C GLN A 123 0.89 8.60 -18.29
N ALA A 124 -0.24 7.93 -18.51
CA ALA A 124 -1.52 8.57 -18.70
C ALA A 124 -1.76 9.56 -17.56
N GLY A 125 -2.25 10.75 -17.91
CA GLY A 125 -2.38 11.88 -17.02
C GLY A 125 -3.17 11.54 -15.78
N VAL A 126 -2.53 11.71 -14.62
CA VAL A 126 -3.24 11.99 -13.37
C VAL A 126 -3.81 13.39 -13.54
N THR A 127 -5.04 13.49 -14.03
CA THR A 127 -5.74 14.78 -14.08
C THR A 127 -6.16 15.12 -12.65
N GLY A 128 -5.51 16.13 -12.09
CA GLY A 128 -5.83 16.70 -10.78
C GLY A 128 -5.03 16.12 -9.62
N ILE A 129 -3.70 16.23 -9.66
CA ILE A 129 -2.96 16.29 -8.39
C ILE A 129 -3.20 17.70 -7.86
N ASP A 130 -3.83 17.82 -6.70
CA ASP A 130 -3.98 19.10 -6.01
C ASP A 130 -2.59 19.73 -5.85
N ALA A 131 -2.42 20.96 -6.33
CA ALA A 131 -1.16 21.68 -6.24
C ALA A 131 -0.67 21.78 -4.78
N ILE A 132 -1.61 21.83 -3.83
CA ILE A 132 -1.33 21.86 -2.39
C ILE A 132 -0.75 20.53 -1.91
N GLU A 133 -1.35 19.40 -2.32
CA GLU A 133 -0.85 18.06 -1.99
C GLU A 133 0.53 17.81 -2.62
N LEU A 134 0.73 18.25 -3.87
CA LEU A 134 2.02 18.16 -4.55
C LEU A 134 3.10 18.97 -3.83
N GLN A 135 2.78 20.20 -3.41
CA GLN A 135 3.69 21.05 -2.63
C GLN A 135 4.04 20.41 -1.29
N SER A 136 3.07 19.88 -0.56
CA SER A 136 3.28 19.17 0.71
C SER A 136 4.22 17.97 0.53
N ARG A 137 4.01 17.18 -0.53
CA ARG A 137 4.87 16.02 -0.84
C ARG A 137 6.30 16.44 -1.20
N VAL A 138 6.48 17.53 -1.94
CA VAL A 138 7.80 18.09 -2.27
C VAL A 138 8.49 18.59 -0.99
N GLN A 139 7.80 19.34 -0.13
CA GLN A 139 8.36 19.81 1.15
C GLN A 139 8.81 18.64 2.03
N LYS A 140 8.00 17.58 2.12
CA LYS A 140 8.36 16.36 2.86
C LYS A 140 9.60 15.67 2.28
N LEU A 141 9.69 15.56 0.96
CA LEU A 141 10.86 14.97 0.29
C LEU A 141 12.13 15.82 0.49
N LEU A 142 12.01 17.15 0.51
CA LEU A 142 13.13 18.05 0.81
C LEU A 142 13.59 17.89 2.27
N GLY A 143 12.67 17.80 3.23
CA GLY A 143 13.02 17.51 4.63
C GLY A 143 13.65 16.13 4.83
N GLN A 144 13.23 15.13 4.05
CA GLN A 144 13.89 13.83 4.03
C GLN A 144 15.31 13.91 3.45
N LEU A 145 15.52 14.72 2.41
CA LEU A 145 16.84 14.91 1.81
C LEU A 145 17.81 15.57 2.79
N THR A 146 17.37 16.63 3.50
CA THR A 146 18.20 17.29 4.53
C THR A 146 18.57 16.33 5.65
N SER A 147 17.62 15.53 6.15
CA SER A 147 17.89 14.54 7.19
C SER A 147 18.90 13.46 6.73
N VAL A 148 18.81 13.00 5.48
CA VAL A 148 19.78 12.06 4.92
C VAL A 148 21.16 12.69 4.77
N ASP A 149 21.25 13.94 4.30
CA ASP A 149 22.52 14.65 4.16
C ASP A 149 23.19 14.93 5.52
N GLU A 150 22.41 15.22 6.57
CA GLU A 150 22.89 15.33 7.96
C GLU A 150 23.44 14.00 8.48
N GLN A 151 22.74 12.89 8.22
CA GLN A 151 23.20 11.55 8.63
C GLN A 151 24.45 11.10 7.89
N ILE A 152 24.58 11.45 6.61
CA ILE A 152 25.80 11.21 5.82
C ILE A 152 26.95 12.03 6.42
N SER A 153 26.71 13.31 6.72
CA SER A 153 27.73 14.20 7.30
C SER A 153 28.17 13.74 8.70
N ALA A 154 27.25 13.23 9.52
CA ALA A 154 27.55 12.69 10.85
C ALA A 154 28.36 11.37 10.81
N LEU A 155 28.30 10.64 9.70
CA LEU A 155 29.05 9.42 9.47
C LEU A 155 30.36 9.65 8.71
N ASP A 156 30.59 10.88 8.23
CA ASP A 156 31.83 11.23 7.54
C ASP A 156 33.02 11.12 8.50
N GLY A 157 34.06 10.40 8.07
CA GLY A 157 35.22 10.07 8.90
C GLY A 157 35.05 8.88 9.86
N VAL A 158 33.84 8.31 10.05
CA VAL A 158 33.64 7.12 10.90
C VAL A 158 34.12 5.87 10.16
N GLN A 159 35.22 5.26 10.63
CA GLN A 159 35.78 4.05 10.02
C GLN A 159 35.21 2.78 10.66
N GLY A 160 34.58 1.94 9.86
CA GLY A 160 34.11 0.60 10.25
C GLY A 160 33.21 -0.02 9.17
N LEU A 161 33.22 -1.36 9.06
CA LEU A 161 32.30 -2.12 8.19
C LEU A 161 30.81 -1.71 8.37
N PRO A 162 30.26 -1.57 9.60
CA PRO A 162 28.87 -1.15 9.76
C PRO A 162 28.64 0.31 9.36
N ALA A 163 29.62 1.19 9.55
CA ALA A 163 29.53 2.60 9.13
C ALA A 163 29.52 2.70 7.60
N ARG A 164 30.35 1.93 6.90
CA ARG A 164 30.38 1.88 5.42
C ARG A 164 29.09 1.33 4.82
N ALA A 165 28.49 0.31 5.44
CA ALA A 165 27.20 -0.22 5.00
C ALA A 165 26.09 0.84 5.14
N ARG A 166 26.03 1.51 6.31
CA ARG A 166 25.08 2.60 6.55
C ARG A 166 25.27 3.78 5.57
N MET A 167 26.52 4.17 5.30
CA MET A 167 26.83 5.21 4.31
C MET A 167 26.29 4.86 2.92
N LYS A 168 26.53 3.63 2.46
CA LYS A 168 26.03 3.16 1.16
C LYS A 168 24.50 3.15 1.09
N ASP A 169 23.84 2.77 2.17
CA ASP A 169 22.37 2.79 2.26
C ASP A 169 21.82 4.22 2.21
N LEU A 170 22.46 5.16 2.92
CA LEU A 170 22.09 6.58 2.90
C LEU A 170 22.33 7.23 1.53
N GLU A 171 23.43 6.92 0.85
CA GLU A 171 23.67 7.37 -0.53
C GLU A 171 22.58 6.85 -1.50
N ARG A 172 22.15 5.59 -1.31
CA ARG A 172 21.05 5.01 -2.09
C ARG A 172 19.70 5.68 -1.79
N GLN A 173 19.45 6.05 -0.54
CA GLN A 173 18.27 6.82 -0.17
C GLN A 173 18.31 8.22 -0.80
N ARG A 174 19.44 8.92 -0.70
CA ARG A 174 19.68 10.25 -1.29
C ARG A 174 19.39 10.26 -2.80
N THR A 175 19.99 9.33 -3.54
CA THR A 175 19.77 9.18 -4.98
C THR A 175 18.31 8.88 -5.33
N THR A 176 17.63 8.07 -4.53
CA THR A 176 16.21 7.76 -4.71
C THR A 176 15.34 9.02 -4.52
N VAL A 177 15.58 9.79 -3.46
CA VAL A 177 14.86 11.05 -3.17
C VAL A 177 15.07 12.07 -4.28
N LEU A 178 16.31 12.29 -4.73
CA LEU A 178 16.64 13.18 -5.84
C LEU A 178 15.96 12.76 -7.15
N SER A 179 15.94 11.45 -7.46
CA SER A 179 15.26 10.95 -8.66
C SER A 179 13.74 11.17 -8.62
N THR A 180 13.16 11.08 -7.42
CA THR A 180 11.72 11.32 -7.20
C THR A 180 11.40 12.80 -7.34
N LEU A 181 12.22 13.69 -6.78
CA LEU A 181 12.08 15.14 -6.94
C LEU A 181 12.19 15.54 -8.42
N ALA A 182 13.15 14.99 -9.16
CA ALA A 182 13.29 15.25 -10.60
C ALA A 182 12.07 14.76 -11.41
N ALA A 183 11.50 13.62 -11.04
CA ALA A 183 10.28 13.10 -11.66
C ALA A 183 9.06 14.01 -11.38
N LEU A 184 8.93 14.51 -10.15
CA LEU A 184 7.87 15.46 -9.76
C LEU A 184 8.02 16.80 -10.47
N GLU A 185 9.24 17.33 -10.60
CA GLU A 185 9.49 18.56 -11.36
C GLU A 185 9.13 18.39 -12.83
N LYS A 186 9.50 17.26 -13.43
CA LYS A 186 9.14 16.93 -14.82
C LYS A 186 7.64 16.79 -15.01
N ALA A 187 6.92 16.25 -14.02
CA ALA A 187 5.47 16.19 -14.03
C ALA A 187 4.87 17.60 -13.96
N ARG A 188 5.36 18.46 -13.05
CA ARG A 188 4.93 19.87 -12.92
C ARG A 188 5.11 20.66 -14.21
N ARG A 189 6.23 20.49 -14.92
CA ARG A 189 6.50 21.15 -16.20
C ARG A 189 5.63 20.65 -17.37
N ARG A 190 4.98 19.48 -17.22
CA ARG A 190 4.04 18.96 -18.24
C ARG A 190 2.61 19.42 -18.01
N THR A 191 2.29 19.82 -16.79
CA THR A 191 0.97 20.30 -16.38
C THR A 191 0.81 21.82 -16.44
N ASN A 192 1.92 22.55 -16.59
CA ASN A 192 1.98 24.01 -16.68
C ASN A 192 2.44 24.42 -18.08
#